data_AF-A0A0C3B9L8-F1
#
_entry.id   AF-A0A0C3B9L8-F1
#
_cell.length_a   1.000
_cell.length_b   1.000
_cell.length_c   1.000
_cell.angle_alpha   90.00
_cell.angle_beta   90.00
_cell.angle_gamma   90.00
#
_symmetry.space_group_name_H-M   'P 1'
#
loop_
_entity.id
_entity.type
_entity.pdbx_description
1 polymer ?
#
loop_
_entity_poly.entity_id
_entity_poly.type
_entity_poly.pdbx_seq_one_letter_code
_entity_poly.pdbx_strand_id
1 'polypeptide(L)' 'FPPLKPSTELKETIVSNWCKDTSPDSFMESGCAVCGQLTPIKNLSKLSATECDLD' A
#
# COMPACT_ATOMS: atom_id res chain seq x y z
N PHE A 1 23.73 -19.17 20.29
CA PHE A 1 22.96 -17.97 20.65
C PHE A 1 23.95 -16.94 21.17
N PRO A 2 23.87 -15.66 20.73
CA PRO A 2 22.83 -15.09 19.88
C PRO A 2 22.91 -15.57 18.41
N PRO A 3 21.85 -15.34 17.60
CA PRO A 3 21.99 -15.42 16.15
C PRO A 3 23.06 -14.42 15.68
N LEU A 4 23.65 -14.70 14.52
CA LEU A 4 24.59 -13.79 13.90
C LEU A 4 23.91 -12.47 13.55
N LYS A 5 24.66 -11.37 13.66
CA LYS A 5 24.20 -10.07 13.19
C LYS A 5 23.84 -10.16 11.71
N PRO A 6 22.75 -9.52 11.24
CA PRO A 6 22.44 -9.47 9.83
C PRO A 6 23.54 -8.70 9.08
N SER A 7 23.80 -9.11 7.83
CA SER A 7 24.74 -8.40 6.94
C SER A 7 24.25 -6.97 6.69
N THR A 8 25.18 -6.09 6.32
CA THR A 8 24.83 -4.71 5.94
C THR A 8 23.84 -4.71 4.77
N GLU A 9 24.09 -5.53 3.75
CA GLU A 9 23.21 -5.71 2.60
C GLU A 9 21.79 -6.12 2.98
N LEU A 10 21.63 -7.06 3.93
CA LEU A 10 20.31 -7.47 4.39
C LEU A 10 19.58 -6.34 5.10
N LYS A 11 20.28 -5.57 5.94
CA LYS A 11 19.69 -4.39 6.61
C LYS A 11 19.23 -3.35 5.60
N GLU A 12 20.08 -3.02 4.63
CA GLU A 12 19.76 -2.06 3.57
C GLU A 12 18.59 -2.53 2.73
N THR A 13 18.53 -3.82 2.40
CA THR A 13 17.43 -4.44 1.66
C THR A 13 16.12 -4.32 2.43
N ILE A 14 16.11 -4.64 3.73
CA ILE A 14 14.92 -4.52 4.58
C ILE A 14 14.41 -3.08 4.59
N VAL A 15 15.29 -2.11 4.83
CA VAL A 15 14.92 -0.69 4.87
C VAL A 15 14.40 -0.22 3.51
N SER A 16 15.10 -0.57 2.43
CA SER A 16 14.74 -0.15 1.08
C SER A 16 13.39 -0.73 0.64
N ASN A 17 13.12 -2.00 0.96
CA ASN A 17 11.84 -2.63 0.65
C ASN A 17 10.72 -2.04 1.48
N TRP A 18 10.95 -1.80 2.79
CA TRP A 18 9.98 -1.12 3.63
C TRP A 18 9.57 0.23 3.03
N CYS A 19 10.54 1.08 2.67
CA CYS A 19 10.24 2.37 2.05
C CYS A 19 9.44 2.27 0.74
N LYS A 20 9.68 1.23 -0.07
CA LYS A 20 8.93 0.99 -1.31
C LYS A 20 7.50 0.54 -1.04
N ASP A 21 7.33 -0.37 -0.07
CA ASP A 21 6.04 -0.94 0.29
C ASP A 21 5.15 0.08 1.01
N THR A 22 5.76 0.99 1.78
CA THR A 22 5.05 2.09 2.48
C THR A 22 5.03 3.39 1.70
N SER A 23 5.40 3.40 0.41
CA SER A 23 5.25 4.59 -0.41
C SER A 23 3.76 4.96 -0.52
N PRO A 24 3.39 6.24 -0.65
CA PRO A 24 1.99 6.65 -0.73
C PRO A 24 1.20 5.91 -1.83
N ASP A 25 1.83 5.72 -2.99
CA ASP A 25 1.23 5.01 -4.14
C ASP A 25 1.00 3.51 -3.87
N SER A 26 1.79 2.91 -2.99
CA SER A 26 1.67 1.49 -2.63
C SER A 26 0.78 1.23 -1.42
N PHE A 27 0.72 2.17 -0.47
CA PHE A 27 0.17 1.96 0.86
C PHE A 27 -1.12 2.74 1.14
N MET A 28 -1.36 3.89 0.52
CA MET A 28 -2.58 4.66 0.84
C MET A 28 -3.83 3.89 0.42
N GLU A 29 -4.82 3.87 1.31
CA GLU A 29 -6.10 3.18 1.13
C GLU A 29 -7.27 4.16 1.23
N SER A 30 -8.38 3.78 0.61
CA SER A 30 -9.66 4.45 0.77
C SER A 30 -10.79 3.43 0.84
N GLY A 31 -11.98 3.86 1.26
CA GLY A 31 -13.15 3.00 1.28
C GLY A 31 -13.65 2.72 -0.14
N CYS A 32 -13.84 1.45 -0.48
CA CYS A 32 -14.53 1.06 -1.69
C CYS A 32 -16.03 1.39 -1.56
N ALA A 33 -16.59 2.17 -2.48
CA ALA A 33 -18.00 2.54 -2.44
C ALA A 33 -18.97 1.35 -2.62
N VAL A 34 -18.51 0.25 -3.22
CA VAL A 34 -19.33 -0.93 -3.49
C VAL A 34 -19.44 -1.83 -2.26
N CYS A 35 -18.31 -2.17 -1.63
CA CYS A 35 -18.25 -3.15 -0.54
C CYS A 35 -17.90 -2.56 0.83
N GLY A 36 -17.55 -1.27 0.90
CA GLY A 36 -17.19 -0.58 2.14
C GLY A 36 -15.83 -0.94 2.74
N GLN A 37 -15.06 -1.83 2.10
CA GLN A 37 -13.75 -2.24 2.61
C GLN A 37 -12.68 -1.19 2.31
N LEU A 38 -11.67 -1.09 3.18
CA LEU A 38 -10.44 -0.38 2.84
C LEU A 38 -9.74 -1.14 1.71
N THR A 39 -9.34 -0.40 0.69
CA THR A 39 -8.67 -0.94 -0.48
C THR A 39 -7.57 0.03 -0.91
N PRO A 40 -6.39 -0.45 -1.34
CA PRO A 40 -5.34 0.40 -1.87
C PRO A 40 -5.88 1.32 -2.97
N ILE A 41 -5.57 2.61 -2.89
CA ILE A 41 -6.07 3.62 -3.83
C ILE A 41 -5.69 3.27 -5.28
N LYS A 42 -4.51 2.67 -5.49
CA LYS A 42 -4.06 2.18 -6.81
C LYS A 42 -4.98 1.12 -7.45
N ASN A 43 -5.81 0.46 -6.65
CA ASN A 43 -6.78 -0.54 -7.09
C ASN A 43 -8.20 0.03 -7.19
N LEU A 44 -8.41 1.31 -6.86
CA LEU A 44 -9.71 1.97 -6.90
C LEU A 44 -9.80 2.91 -8.11
N SER A 45 -11.01 3.08 -8.62
CA SER A 45 -11.35 4.14 -9.58
C SER A 45 -11.99 5.31 -8.84
N LYS A 46 -11.74 6.54 -9.30
CA LYS A 46 -12.42 7.72 -8.75
C LYS A 46 -13.90 7.66 -9.10
N LEU A 47 -14.77 7.85 -8.10
CA LEU A 47 -16.23 7.85 -8.32
C LEU A 47 -16.67 8.93 -9.32
N SER A 48 -16.00 10.08 -9.32
CA SER A 48 -16.28 11.16 -10.29
C SER A 48 -15.95 10.79 -11.74
N ALA A 49 -15.18 9.73 -11.96
CA ALA A 49 -14.80 9.23 -13.28
C ALA A 49 -15.58 7.97 -13.66
N THR A 50 -16.46 7.48 -12.79
CA THR A 50 -17.33 6.33 -13.04
C THR A 50 -18.75 6.82 -13.26
N GLU A 51 -19.45 6.21 -14.21
CA GLU A 51 -20.88 6.45 -14.44
C GLU A 51 -21.70 5.76 -13.35
N CYS A 52 -21.70 6.33 -12.15
CA CYS A 52 -22.53 5.90 -11.03
C CYS A 52 -23.70 6.86 -10.88
N ASP A 53 -24.90 6.30 -10.72
CA ASP A 53 -26.08 7.06 -10.32
C ASP A 53 -25.96 7.34 -8.82
N LEU A 54 -25.72 8.61 -8.46
CA LEU A 54 -25.47 9.06 -7.09
C LEU A 54 -26.63 9.89 -6.52
N ASP A 55 -27.77 9.93 -7.23
CA ASP A 55 -28.99 10.68 -6.89
C ASP A 55 -30.04 9.84 -6.14
#